data_AF-A0A832YG75-F1
#
_entry.id   AF-A0A832YG75-F1
#
_cell.length_a   1.000
_cell.length_b   1.000
_cell.length_c   1.000
_cell.angle_alpha   90.00
_cell.angle_beta   90.00
_cell.angle_gamma   90.00
#
_symmetry.space_group_name_H-M   'P 1'
#
loop_
_entity.id
_entity.type
_entity.pdbx_description
1 polymer ?
#
loop_
_entity_poly.entity_id
_entity_poly.type
_entity_poly.pdbx_seq_one_letter_code
_entity_poly.pdbx_strand_id
1 'polypeptide(L)' 'MARFPEAEKRLLEVRICMKCNARNGLKAIKCRKCS' A
#
# COMPACT_ATOMS: atom_id res chain seq x y z
N MET A 1 -13.09 -7.07 -15.97
CA MET A 1 -11.75 -7.52 -15.52
C MET A 1 -11.90 -8.87 -14.86
N ALA A 2 -11.09 -9.86 -15.23
CA ALA A 2 -10.98 -11.08 -14.45
C ALA A 2 -10.43 -10.72 -13.06
N ARG A 3 -11.05 -11.23 -12.00
CA ARG A 3 -10.60 -11.04 -10.63
C ARG A 3 -9.69 -12.20 -10.26
N PHE A 4 -8.55 -11.88 -9.66
CA PHE A 4 -7.56 -12.84 -9.20
C PHE A 4 -7.23 -12.54 -7.74
N PRO A 5 -7.87 -13.23 -6.77
CA PRO A 5 -7.80 -12.85 -5.37
C PRO A 5 -6.37 -12.93 -4.81
N GLU A 6 -5.51 -13.79 -5.34
CA GLU A 6 -4.10 -13.89 -4.95
C GLU A 6 -3.29 -12.67 -5.40
N ALA A 7 -3.57 -12.17 -6.61
CA ALA A 7 -2.92 -10.97 -7.14
C ALA A 7 -3.41 -9.71 -6.41
N GLU A 8 -4.71 -9.64 -6.13
CA GLU A 8 -5.31 -8.53 -5.38
C GLU A 8 -4.70 -8.40 -3.99
N LYS A 9 -4.56 -9.51 -3.24
CA LYS A 9 -3.88 -9.49 -1.94
C LYS A 9 -2.45 -8.96 -2.05
N ARG A 10 -1.65 -9.44 -3.00
CA ARG A 10 -0.26 -9.00 -3.15
C ARG A 10 -0.11 -7.54 -3.58
N LEU A 11 -0.99 -7.04 -4.43
CA LEU A 11 -0.85 -5.72 -5.05
C LEU A 11 -1.55 -4.61 -4.27
N LEU A 12 -2.70 -4.91 -3.65
CA LEU A 12 -3.57 -3.92 -3.03
C LEU A 12 -3.43 -3.86 -1.51
N GLU A 13 -2.83 -4.86 -0.87
CA GLU A 13 -2.53 -4.82 0.57
C GLU A 13 -1.29 -3.94 0.85
N VAL A 14 -1.36 -2.66 0.49
CA VAL A 14 -0.34 -1.65 0.77
C VAL A 14 -1.00 -0.35 1.23
N ARG A 15 -0.30 0.45 2.04
CA ARG A 15 -0.78 1.78 2.46
C ARG A 15 -0.13 2.87 1.63
N ILE A 16 -0.91 3.78 1.05
CA ILE A 16 -0.40 4.92 0.29
C ILE A 16 -0.41 6.17 1.17
N CYS A 17 0.70 6.90 1.21
CA CYS A 17 0.76 8.18 1.90
C CYS A 17 0.08 9.26 1.05
N MET A 18 -0.95 9.93 1.58
CA MET A 18 -1.67 10.99 0.87
C MET A 18 -0.85 12.29 0.66
N LYS A 19 0.32 12.43 1.30
CA LYS A 19 1.20 13.60 1.14
C LYS A 19 2.25 13.41 0.05
N CYS A 20 2.88 12.24 -0.02
CA CYS A 20 3.99 11.96 -0.95
C CYS A 20 3.79 10.75 -1.87
N ASN A 21 2.61 10.11 -1.82
CA ASN A 21 2.26 8.92 -2.60
C ASN A 21 3.23 7.72 -2.45
N ALA A 22 4.05 7.69 -1.40
CA ALA A 22 4.88 6.54 -1.11
C ALA A 22 4.04 5.34 -0.69
N ARG A 23 4.41 4.16 -1.19
CA ARG A 23 3.88 2.87 -0.70
C ARG A 23 4.57 2.51 0.60
N ASN A 24 3.77 2.32 1.63
CA ASN A 24 4.17 1.91 2.97
C ASN A 24 3.60 0.52 3.26
N GLY A 25 4.24 -0.21 4.16
CA GLY A 25 3.73 -1.50 4.63
C GLY A 25 2.39 -1.36 5.35
N LEU A 26 1.60 -2.43 5.37
CA LEU A 26 0.29 -2.49 6.02
C LEU A 26 0.34 -2.11 7.51
N LYS A 27 1.40 -2.49 8.21
CA LYS A 27 1.57 -2.21 9.64
C LYS A 27 2.28 -0.89 9.91
N ALA A 28 2.59 -0.10 8.89
CA ALA A 28 3.26 1.18 9.09
C ALA A 28 2.33 2.19 9.79
N ILE A 29 2.82 2.76 10.90
CA ILE A 29 2.13 3.82 11.67
C ILE A 29 2.33 5.19 11.00
N LYS A 30 3.55 5.43 10.47
CA LYS A 30 3.92 6.67 9.77
C LYS A 30 4.55 6.39 8.42
N CYS A 31 4.51 7.37 7.52
CA CYS A 31 5.12 7.25 6.20
C CYS A 31 6.65 7.27 6.30
N ARG A 32 7.33 6.32 5.62
CA ARG A 32 8.80 6.23 5.60
C ARG A 32 9.54 7.43 5.00
N LYS A 33 8.84 8.28 4.23
CA LYS A 33 9.44 9.45 3.55
C LYS A 33 9.10 10.78 4.20
N CYS A 34 7.84 10.95 4.63
CA CYS A 34 7.36 12.17 5.28
C CYS A 34 7.48 12.13 6.80
N SER A 35 8.21 11.14 7.33
CA SER A 35 8.53 11.07 8.75
C SER A 35 9.12 12.38 9.23
#